data_AF-A0A565BUT3-F1
#
_entry.id   AF-A0A565BUT3-F1
#
_cell.length_a   1.000
_cell.length_b   1.000
_cell.length_c   1.000
_cell.angle_alpha   90.00
_cell.angle_beta   90.00
_cell.angle_gamma   90.00
#
_symmetry.space_group_name_H-M   'P 1'
#
loop_
_entity.id
_entity.type
_entity.pdbx_description
1 polymer ?
#
loop_
_entity_poly.entity_id
_entity_poly.type
_entity_poly.pdbx_seq_one_letter_code
_entity_poly.pdbx_strand_id
1 'polypeptide(L)'
;MGVEKRYYPMFIPRDFLEKEKDHIEGFNPEVAWVTRVGDSDLPVPLALRPTSEAVIYPNFRVEIRSHRDLPLKINQWANAVRWEIKDPTPFIRSREFLWQEGHTAFATKKEADEESCLYEEFLAVPVIKGFKSENEKFAGALYTTSIEIIKERNQLYGRTRGDSVPDRCWIRVDVDNRDNYSCGWKYSDQELKGAPLRIEIGPRDLAKNQVRIVRLDTGAKMDIKREYLIEKIKDLLENIQRNLYDVAKRKVEESTQKVETWDDFVEALSQKKLILAPWCDEVEVEKDVKERTRGDGTLGGAKTLCTLLEQPELREDTLCFASRKPAKKWTYWGRSY
;
A
#
# COMPACT_ATOMS: atom_id res chain seq x y z
N MET A 1 -0.53 20.81 -3.43
CA MET A 1 -1.66 20.17 -4.15
C MET A 1 -3.00 20.88 -3.96
N GLY A 2 -3.15 21.83 -3.02
CA GLY A 2 -4.42 22.55 -2.83
C GLY A 2 -5.55 21.69 -2.25
N VAL A 3 -5.20 20.60 -1.56
CA VAL A 3 -6.15 19.67 -0.95
C VAL A 3 -6.55 20.18 0.43
N GLU A 4 -7.85 20.30 0.67
CA GLU A 4 -8.40 20.72 1.96
C GLU A 4 -8.65 19.51 2.86
N LYS A 5 -8.22 19.61 4.12
CA LYS A 5 -8.52 18.59 5.13
C LYS A 5 -9.96 18.77 5.62
N ARG A 6 -10.77 17.72 5.51
CA ARG A 6 -12.14 17.68 6.02
C ARG A 6 -12.35 16.42 6.85
N TYR A 7 -13.51 16.32 7.50
CA TYR A 7 -13.91 15.13 8.24
C TYR A 7 -15.41 14.92 8.10
N TYR A 8 -15.80 13.78 7.56
CA TYR A 8 -17.20 13.40 7.38
C TYR A 8 -17.63 12.39 8.45
N PRO A 9 -18.94 12.33 8.78
CA PRO A 9 -19.48 11.40 9.77
C PRO A 9 -19.16 9.93 9.47
N MET A 10 -19.00 9.14 10.53
CA MET A 10 -18.77 7.68 10.44
C MET A 10 -20.04 6.88 10.14
N PHE A 11 -21.19 7.35 10.63
CA PHE A 11 -22.47 6.67 10.48
C PHE A 11 -23.16 7.08 9.19
N ILE A 12 -23.55 6.09 8.38
CA ILE A 12 -24.23 6.29 7.10
C ILE A 12 -25.64 5.69 7.22
N PRO A 13 -26.73 6.48 7.09
CA PRO A 13 -28.08 5.93 7.04
C PRO A 13 -28.23 4.91 5.90
N ARG A 14 -28.98 3.83 6.14
CA ARG A 14 -29.22 2.79 5.13
C ARG A 14 -29.62 3.36 3.77
N ASP A 15 -30.59 4.27 3.76
CA ASP A 15 -31.12 4.86 2.52
C ASP A 15 -30.09 5.69 1.74
N PHE A 16 -29.04 6.19 2.40
CA PHE A 16 -27.96 6.92 1.73
C PHE A 16 -26.99 5.95 1.08
N LEU A 17 -26.63 4.90 1.79
CA LEU A 17 -25.80 3.83 1.26
C LEU A 17 -26.52 3.21 0.05
N GLU A 18 -27.76 2.76 0.20
CA GLU A 18 -28.54 2.12 -0.88
C GLU A 18 -28.81 2.98 -2.13
N LYS A 19 -28.52 4.29 -2.13
CA LYS A 19 -28.57 5.11 -3.35
C LYS A 19 -27.35 4.88 -4.26
N GLU A 20 -26.25 4.44 -3.69
CA GLU A 20 -24.96 4.21 -4.37
C GLU A 20 -24.72 2.71 -4.64
N LYS A 21 -25.78 1.95 -5.03
CA LYS A 21 -25.75 0.48 -5.11
C LYS A 21 -24.60 -0.06 -5.95
N ASP A 22 -24.30 0.60 -7.06
CA ASP A 22 -23.23 0.21 -7.98
C ASP A 22 -21.85 0.21 -7.29
N HIS A 23 -21.64 1.07 -6.29
CA HIS A 23 -20.42 1.10 -5.49
C HIS A 23 -20.43 0.07 -4.35
N ILE A 24 -21.61 -0.39 -3.92
CA ILE A 24 -21.81 -1.23 -2.73
C ILE A 24 -21.97 -2.71 -3.05
N GLU A 25 -22.30 -3.08 -4.29
CA GLU A 25 -22.40 -4.48 -4.69
C GLU A 25 -21.13 -5.28 -4.32
N GLY A 26 -19.95 -4.65 -4.37
CA GLY A 26 -18.68 -5.25 -3.94
C GLY A 26 -18.46 -5.34 -2.41
N PHE A 27 -19.20 -4.58 -1.59
CA PHE A 27 -19.01 -4.46 -0.14
C PHE A 27 -20.18 -4.97 0.70
N ASN A 28 -21.32 -5.31 0.08
CA ASN A 28 -22.55 -5.72 0.77
C ASN A 28 -22.38 -6.73 1.92
N PRO A 29 -21.57 -7.81 1.82
CA PRO A 29 -21.42 -8.75 2.93
C PRO A 29 -20.56 -8.22 4.10
N GLU A 30 -19.83 -7.13 3.91
CA GLU A 30 -18.83 -6.62 4.86
C GLU A 30 -19.30 -5.36 5.62
N VAL A 31 -20.51 -4.86 5.35
CA VAL A 31 -21.03 -3.66 6.01
C VAL A 31 -21.49 -3.99 7.44
N ALA A 32 -20.86 -3.34 8.43
CA ALA A 32 -21.29 -3.42 9.83
C ALA A 32 -22.43 -2.45 10.10
N TRP A 33 -23.52 -2.94 10.71
CA TRP A 33 -24.73 -2.16 10.99
C TRP A 33 -24.96 -1.97 12.48
N VAL A 34 -25.32 -0.75 12.86
CA VAL A 34 -25.88 -0.39 14.15
C VAL A 34 -27.39 -0.32 14.01
N THR A 35 -28.10 -1.17 14.75
CA THR A 35 -29.57 -1.29 14.71
C THR A 35 -30.22 -0.93 16.05
N ARG A 36 -29.44 -0.78 17.13
CA ARG A 36 -29.93 -0.54 18.49
C ARG A 36 -29.06 0.45 19.24
N VAL A 37 -29.67 1.21 20.15
CA VAL A 37 -28.97 2.09 21.11
C VAL A 37 -29.53 1.81 22.51
N GLY A 38 -28.68 1.27 23.39
CA GLY A 38 -29.15 0.71 24.65
C GLY A 38 -30.16 -0.41 24.38
N ASP A 39 -31.34 -0.32 24.99
CA ASP A 39 -32.41 -1.30 24.83
C ASP A 39 -33.39 -0.98 23.68
N SER A 40 -33.29 0.19 23.04
CA SER A 40 -34.22 0.63 21.99
C SER A 40 -33.69 0.36 20.58
N ASP A 41 -34.57 -0.11 19.70
CA ASP A 41 -34.28 -0.27 18.27
C ASP A 41 -34.23 1.11 17.57
N LEU A 42 -33.30 1.27 16.63
CA LEU A 42 -33.22 2.46 15.79
C LEU A 42 -34.30 2.42 14.70
N PRO A 43 -34.97 3.55 14.41
CA PRO A 43 -35.96 3.60 13.33
C PRO A 43 -35.33 3.38 11.95
N VAL A 44 -34.07 3.78 11.78
CA VAL A 44 -33.28 3.57 10.57
C VAL A 44 -31.93 2.98 10.97
N PRO A 45 -31.57 1.78 10.49
CA PRO A 45 -30.24 1.22 10.69
C PRO A 45 -29.14 2.12 10.14
N LEU A 46 -28.04 2.24 10.89
CA LEU A 46 -26.87 3.04 10.52
C LEU A 46 -25.70 2.13 10.20
N ALA A 47 -25.13 2.24 9.01
CA ALA A 47 -23.89 1.56 8.66
C ALA A 47 -22.69 2.30 9.26
N LEU A 48 -21.68 1.55 9.74
CA LEU A 48 -20.34 2.08 9.95
C LEU A 48 -19.67 2.23 8.59
N ARG A 49 -19.01 3.37 8.30
CA ARG A 49 -18.43 3.61 6.97
C ARG A 49 -17.44 2.50 6.55
N PRO A 50 -17.69 1.78 5.43
CA PRO A 50 -16.66 1.00 4.76
C PRO A 50 -15.81 1.88 3.82
N THR A 51 -16.41 2.99 3.39
CA THR A 51 -15.89 4.06 2.52
C THR A 51 -16.86 5.26 2.60
N SER A 52 -16.43 6.48 2.24
CA SER A 52 -17.19 7.71 2.53
C SER A 52 -17.93 8.35 1.34
N GLU A 53 -17.92 7.74 0.16
CA GLU A 53 -18.53 8.22 -1.08
C GLU A 53 -20.00 8.60 -0.89
N ALA A 54 -20.79 7.72 -0.27
CA ALA A 54 -22.22 7.92 -0.01
C ALA A 54 -22.51 9.11 0.93
N VAL A 55 -21.51 9.62 1.65
CA VAL A 55 -21.63 10.81 2.52
C VAL A 55 -21.02 12.04 1.86
N ILE A 56 -19.92 11.88 1.12
CA ILE A 56 -19.18 12.98 0.51
C ILE A 56 -19.89 13.50 -0.74
N TYR A 57 -20.35 12.62 -1.63
CA TYR A 57 -20.85 13.01 -2.95
C TYR A 57 -22.16 13.81 -2.91
N PRO A 58 -23.10 13.54 -1.99
CA PRO A 58 -24.24 14.44 -1.76
C PRO A 58 -23.81 15.87 -1.40
N ASN A 59 -22.71 16.03 -0.66
CA ASN A 59 -22.19 17.35 -0.31
C ASN A 59 -21.49 18.03 -1.51
N PHE A 60 -20.74 17.27 -2.33
CA PHE A 60 -20.15 17.80 -3.57
C PHE A 60 -21.20 18.41 -4.50
N ARG A 61 -22.37 17.78 -4.61
CA ARG A 61 -23.50 18.30 -5.39
C ARG A 61 -24.02 19.66 -4.88
N VAL A 62 -23.89 19.92 -3.57
CA VAL A 62 -24.30 21.20 -2.97
C VAL A 62 -23.25 22.28 -3.18
N GLU A 63 -21.97 21.92 -3.10
CA GLU A 63 -20.83 22.84 -3.21
C GLU A 63 -20.53 23.22 -4.67
N ILE A 64 -20.60 22.28 -5.60
CA ILE A 64 -20.25 22.50 -7.00
C ILE A 64 -21.49 23.00 -7.75
N ARG A 65 -21.54 24.30 -8.03
CA ARG A 65 -22.66 24.95 -8.76
C ARG A 65 -22.25 25.49 -10.13
N SER A 66 -20.97 25.74 -10.32
CA SER A 66 -20.39 26.26 -11.56
C SER A 66 -18.98 25.71 -11.78
N HIS A 67 -18.45 25.91 -12.99
CA HIS A 67 -17.05 25.57 -13.31
C HIS A 67 -16.02 26.30 -12.43
N ARG A 68 -16.41 27.40 -11.76
CA ARG A 68 -15.53 28.18 -10.88
C ARG A 68 -15.30 27.51 -9.53
N ASP A 69 -16.16 26.55 -9.18
CA ASP A 69 -16.04 25.78 -7.94
C ASP A 69 -15.12 24.56 -8.12
N LEU A 70 -14.54 24.39 -9.32
CA LEU A 70 -13.61 23.34 -9.68
C LEU A 70 -12.19 23.90 -9.85
N PRO A 71 -11.15 23.12 -9.49
CA PRO A 71 -11.22 21.79 -8.91
C PRO A 71 -11.55 21.81 -7.41
N LEU A 72 -12.48 20.96 -6.98
CA LEU A 72 -12.73 20.71 -5.56
C LEU A 72 -11.86 19.55 -5.11
N LYS A 73 -11.03 19.76 -4.07
CA LYS A 73 -10.06 18.76 -3.62
C LYS A 73 -10.11 18.62 -2.11
N ILE A 74 -10.51 17.46 -1.63
CA ILE A 74 -10.61 17.20 -0.20
C ILE A 74 -9.89 15.92 0.19
N ASN A 75 -9.45 15.86 1.44
CA ASN A 75 -8.90 14.66 2.05
C ASN A 75 -9.40 14.54 3.50
N GLN A 76 -9.65 13.31 3.94
CA GLN A 76 -9.90 13.04 5.36
C GLN A 76 -8.99 11.93 5.89
N TRP A 77 -8.56 12.08 7.13
CA TRP A 77 -7.94 11.02 7.92
C TRP A 77 -8.99 10.45 8.86
N ALA A 78 -9.25 9.16 8.76
CA ALA A 78 -10.38 8.50 9.42
C ALA A 78 -10.09 7.03 9.67
N ASN A 79 -10.85 6.41 10.56
CA ASN A 79 -10.99 4.96 10.58
C ASN A 79 -12.09 4.50 9.60
N ALA A 80 -11.93 3.32 9.01
CA ALA A 80 -12.98 2.64 8.25
C ALA A 80 -13.19 1.23 8.82
N VAL A 81 -14.41 0.71 8.65
CA VAL A 81 -14.80 -0.62 9.15
C VAL A 81 -15.29 -1.48 8.00
N ARG A 82 -14.63 -2.61 7.78
CA ARG A 82 -15.01 -3.66 6.82
C ARG A 82 -15.01 -4.99 7.54
N TRP A 83 -16.16 -5.64 7.63
CA TRP A 83 -16.34 -6.89 8.39
C TRP A 83 -15.84 -8.11 7.61
N GLU A 84 -14.56 -8.07 7.23
CA GLU A 84 -13.86 -9.09 6.48
C GLU A 84 -14.02 -10.49 7.11
N ILE A 85 -14.37 -11.45 6.25
CA ILE A 85 -14.64 -12.85 6.60
C ILE A 85 -13.34 -13.65 6.70
N LYS A 86 -12.31 -13.23 5.95
CA LYS A 86 -10.99 -13.87 5.97
C LYS A 86 -10.24 -13.58 7.26
N ASP A 87 -9.28 -14.44 7.58
CA ASP A 87 -8.45 -14.31 8.78
C ASP A 87 -7.73 -12.95 8.83
N PRO A 88 -7.86 -12.20 9.95
CA PRO A 88 -7.19 -10.92 10.10
C PRO A 88 -5.69 -11.11 10.34
N THR A 89 -4.89 -10.19 9.80
CA THR A 89 -3.47 -10.05 10.12
C THR A 89 -3.18 -8.59 10.44
N PRO A 90 -2.58 -8.27 11.60
CA PRO A 90 -2.31 -6.90 12.00
C PRO A 90 -1.64 -6.07 10.90
N PHE A 91 -2.11 -4.84 10.72
CA PHE A 91 -1.72 -3.87 9.67
C PHE A 91 -2.08 -4.26 8.22
N ILE A 92 -2.10 -5.55 7.88
CA ILE A 92 -2.31 -6.04 6.50
C ILE A 92 -3.79 -6.25 6.20
N ARG A 93 -4.54 -6.83 7.13
CA ARG A 93 -5.97 -7.07 7.01
C ARG A 93 -6.60 -7.01 8.39
N SER A 94 -7.30 -5.94 8.68
CA SER A 94 -8.05 -5.76 9.93
C SER A 94 -9.45 -5.28 9.63
N ARG A 95 -10.39 -5.59 10.52
CA ARG A 95 -11.78 -5.15 10.36
C ARG A 95 -11.97 -3.66 10.56
N GLU A 96 -11.14 -3.07 11.42
CA GLU A 96 -11.00 -1.63 11.56
C GLU A 96 -9.58 -1.24 11.15
N PHE A 97 -9.44 -0.17 10.37
CA PHE A 97 -8.13 0.35 9.98
C PHE A 97 -8.15 1.87 9.87
N LEU A 98 -7.01 2.50 10.19
CA LEU A 98 -6.80 3.91 9.97
C LEU A 98 -6.33 4.13 8.53
N TRP A 99 -6.96 5.06 7.85
CA TRP A 99 -6.60 5.42 6.49
C TRP A 99 -6.76 6.91 6.22
N GLN A 100 -6.32 7.29 5.02
CA GLN A 100 -6.68 8.55 4.40
C GLN A 100 -7.50 8.23 3.16
N GLU A 101 -8.46 9.07 2.84
CA GLU A 101 -9.19 9.00 1.58
C GLU A 101 -9.33 10.41 1.01
N GLY A 102 -8.84 10.56 -0.22
CA GLY A 102 -8.89 11.80 -0.99
C GLY A 102 -9.97 11.71 -2.04
N HIS A 103 -10.79 12.75 -2.13
CA HIS A 103 -11.89 12.85 -3.10
C HIS A 103 -11.78 14.19 -3.83
N THR A 104 -11.75 14.14 -5.15
CA THR A 104 -11.48 15.31 -5.99
C THR A 104 -12.43 15.35 -7.17
N ALA A 105 -12.89 16.56 -7.53
CA ALA A 105 -13.73 16.80 -8.70
C ALA A 105 -13.07 17.83 -9.61
N PHE A 106 -13.07 17.55 -10.92
CA PHE A 106 -12.42 18.38 -11.95
C PHE A 106 -13.38 18.67 -13.10
N ALA A 107 -13.09 19.74 -13.84
CA ALA A 107 -13.86 20.09 -15.05
C ALA A 107 -13.50 19.17 -16.22
N THR A 108 -12.25 18.72 -16.31
CA THR A 108 -11.78 17.86 -17.40
C THR A 108 -11.14 16.57 -16.89
N LYS A 109 -11.25 15.51 -17.71
CA LYS A 109 -10.58 14.23 -17.46
C LYS A 109 -9.06 14.38 -17.36
N LYS A 110 -8.47 15.24 -18.20
CA LYS A 110 -7.01 15.44 -18.23
C LYS A 110 -6.48 15.94 -16.88
N GLU A 111 -7.14 16.92 -16.28
CA GLU A 111 -6.74 17.44 -14.97
C GLU A 111 -6.88 16.39 -13.87
N ALA A 112 -7.93 15.55 -13.94
CA ALA A 112 -8.11 14.46 -13.00
C ALA A 112 -7.02 13.38 -13.13
N ASP A 113 -6.62 13.05 -14.37
CA ASP A 113 -5.56 12.07 -14.64
C ASP A 113 -4.17 12.56 -14.15
N GLU A 114 -3.89 13.87 -14.20
CA GLU A 114 -2.62 14.48 -13.81
C GLU A 114 -2.39 14.53 -12.28
N GLU A 115 -3.43 14.42 -11.46
CA GLU A 115 -3.30 14.48 -9.99
C GLU A 115 -2.65 13.22 -9.36
N SER A 116 -2.12 12.30 -10.16
CA SER A 116 -1.57 11.04 -9.66
C SER A 116 -0.20 11.18 -8.98
N CYS A 117 -0.20 11.34 -7.66
CA CYS A 117 1.01 11.28 -6.82
C CYS A 117 1.19 9.90 -6.16
N LEU A 118 2.44 9.46 -6.08
CA LEU A 118 2.80 8.15 -5.52
C LEU A 118 4.00 8.23 -4.56
N TYR A 119 3.95 7.44 -3.48
CA TYR A 119 4.93 7.45 -2.39
C TYR A 119 5.92 6.28 -2.49
N GLU A 120 7.19 6.59 -2.76
CA GLU A 120 8.31 5.63 -2.63
C GLU A 120 9.29 6.02 -1.51
N GLU A 121 9.34 7.31 -1.17
CA GLU A 121 10.47 7.90 -0.43
C GLU A 121 10.53 7.53 1.06
N PHE A 122 9.38 7.30 1.71
CA PHE A 122 9.32 7.19 3.17
C PHE A 122 9.61 5.80 3.73
N LEU A 123 9.13 4.74 3.08
CA LEU A 123 9.17 3.38 3.66
C LEU A 123 10.35 2.54 3.16
N ALA A 124 11.14 3.03 2.21
CA ALA A 124 12.17 2.25 1.52
C ALA A 124 11.61 0.93 0.93
N VAL A 125 10.36 0.96 0.48
CA VAL A 125 9.67 -0.20 -0.11
C VAL A 125 9.55 0.05 -1.62
N PRO A 126 10.16 -0.79 -2.48
CA PRO A 126 9.95 -0.72 -3.92
C PRO A 126 8.51 -1.10 -4.25
N VAL A 127 7.91 -0.39 -5.19
CA VAL A 127 6.52 -0.60 -5.61
C VAL A 127 6.42 -0.74 -7.12
N ILE A 128 5.45 -1.52 -7.58
CA ILE A 128 5.13 -1.63 -9.01
C ILE A 128 3.87 -0.81 -9.27
N LYS A 129 3.96 0.18 -10.16
CA LYS A 129 2.86 1.06 -10.52
C LYS A 129 2.11 0.50 -11.72
N GLY A 130 0.78 0.46 -11.64
CA GLY A 130 0.01 -0.01 -12.77
C GLY A 130 -1.49 0.13 -12.65
N PHE A 131 -2.18 -0.20 -13.74
CA PHE A 131 -3.64 -0.26 -13.84
C PHE A 131 -4.16 -1.62 -13.40
N LYS A 132 -5.27 -1.65 -12.67
CA LYS A 132 -6.05 -2.89 -12.43
C LYS A 132 -6.71 -3.36 -13.73
N SER A 133 -6.97 -4.66 -13.82
CA SER A 133 -7.80 -5.21 -14.89
C SER A 133 -9.25 -4.77 -14.73
N GLU A 134 -10.06 -4.99 -15.77
CA GLU A 134 -11.50 -4.73 -15.70
C GLU A 134 -12.22 -5.51 -14.58
N ASN A 135 -11.72 -6.70 -14.23
CA ASN A 135 -12.32 -7.53 -13.17
C ASN A 135 -11.87 -7.13 -11.75
N GLU A 136 -10.70 -6.47 -11.61
CA GLU A 136 -10.14 -6.08 -10.30
C GLU A 136 -10.14 -4.56 -10.07
N LYS A 137 -10.69 -3.75 -10.99
CA LYS A 137 -10.89 -2.32 -10.79
C LYS A 137 -11.99 -2.05 -9.77
N PHE A 138 -11.96 -0.86 -9.17
CA PHE A 138 -13.01 -0.44 -8.24
C PHE A 138 -14.37 -0.35 -8.94
N ALA A 139 -15.43 -0.82 -8.29
CA ALA A 139 -16.78 -0.81 -8.83
C ALA A 139 -17.24 0.65 -9.09
N GLY A 140 -17.67 0.93 -10.31
CA GLY A 140 -18.02 2.27 -10.77
C GLY A 140 -16.85 3.15 -11.24
N ALA A 141 -15.60 2.67 -11.18
CA ALA A 141 -14.46 3.40 -11.71
C ALA A 141 -14.30 3.23 -13.24
N LEU A 142 -13.88 4.29 -13.92
CA LEU A 142 -13.46 4.21 -15.33
C LEU A 142 -12.21 3.32 -15.46
N TYR A 143 -11.22 3.56 -14.61
CA TYR A 143 -10.03 2.75 -14.43
C TYR A 143 -9.54 2.88 -12.98
N THR A 144 -8.71 1.95 -12.51
CA THR A 144 -8.08 2.03 -11.18
C THR A 144 -6.58 1.90 -11.32
N THR A 145 -5.84 2.87 -10.79
CA THR A 145 -4.38 2.75 -10.63
C THR A 145 -4.06 2.20 -9.25
N SER A 146 -2.96 1.47 -9.15
CA SER A 146 -2.54 0.78 -7.94
C SER A 146 -1.02 0.72 -7.84
N ILE A 147 -0.56 0.49 -6.62
CA ILE A 147 0.82 0.15 -6.32
C ILE A 147 0.84 -1.24 -5.71
N GLU A 148 1.66 -2.11 -6.27
CA GLU A 148 1.81 -3.48 -5.79
C GLU A 148 3.14 -3.62 -5.06
N ILE A 149 3.09 -4.13 -3.84
CA ILE A 149 4.26 -4.42 -3.00
C ILE A 149 4.42 -5.93 -2.86
N ILE A 150 5.63 -6.45 -3.10
CA ILE A 150 5.93 -7.89 -2.95
C ILE A 150 6.52 -8.17 -1.57
N LYS A 151 6.02 -9.22 -0.91
CA LYS A 151 6.59 -9.77 0.33
C LYS A 151 7.28 -11.10 0.06
N GLU A 152 8.42 -11.35 0.72
CA GLU A 152 9.29 -12.55 0.62
C GLU A 152 8.60 -13.92 0.93
N ARG A 153 7.32 -13.92 1.33
CA ARG A 153 6.47 -15.13 1.49
C ARG A 153 5.22 -15.13 0.59
N ASN A 154 5.26 -14.40 -0.52
CA ASN A 154 4.20 -14.19 -1.52
C ASN A 154 2.82 -13.86 -0.97
N GLN A 155 2.72 -12.64 -0.46
CA GLN A 155 1.47 -11.95 -0.23
C GLN A 155 1.68 -10.50 -0.67
N LEU A 156 0.91 -10.05 -1.66
CA LEU A 156 0.99 -8.69 -2.18
C LEU A 156 0.05 -7.74 -1.42
N TYR A 157 0.49 -6.50 -1.25
CA TYR A 157 -0.29 -5.43 -0.63
C TYR A 157 -0.50 -4.28 -1.63
N GLY A 158 -1.74 -3.80 -1.71
CA GLY A 158 -2.11 -2.58 -2.42
C GLY A 158 -2.50 -1.49 -1.44
N ARG A 159 -1.97 -0.27 -1.63
CA ARG A 159 -2.35 0.92 -0.85
C ARG A 159 -2.70 2.08 -1.77
N THR A 160 -3.65 2.92 -1.36
CA THR A 160 -3.98 4.18 -2.04
C THR A 160 -3.62 5.39 -1.15
N ARG A 161 -2.73 6.24 -1.68
CA ARG A 161 -2.31 7.64 -1.35
C ARG A 161 -2.11 8.03 0.15
N GLY A 162 -1.54 9.22 0.39
CA GLY A 162 -1.47 9.86 1.71
C GLY A 162 -0.40 10.93 1.82
N ASP A 163 -0.81 12.19 2.04
CA ASP A 163 -0.02 13.43 1.97
C ASP A 163 1.35 13.44 2.67
N SER A 164 2.32 14.10 2.02
CA SER A 164 3.67 14.43 2.52
C SER A 164 3.65 15.43 3.68
N VAL A 165 4.47 15.18 4.71
CA VAL A 165 4.73 16.09 5.84
C VAL A 165 5.97 16.97 5.54
N PRO A 166 6.01 18.27 5.89
CA PRO A 166 7.08 19.17 5.45
C PRO A 166 8.44 18.90 6.12
N ASP A 167 9.50 19.07 5.35
CA ASP A 167 10.91 19.03 5.75
C ASP A 167 11.25 20.01 6.89
N ARG A 168 11.52 19.47 8.07
CA ARG A 168 12.41 20.09 9.06
C ARG A 168 13.38 19.03 9.55
N CYS A 169 14.66 19.20 9.19
CA CYS A 169 15.75 18.27 9.45
C CYS A 169 16.13 18.26 10.94
N TRP A 170 15.31 17.61 11.78
CA TRP A 170 15.63 17.27 13.17
C TRP A 170 15.87 15.76 13.25
N ILE A 171 17.07 15.36 13.68
CA ILE A 171 17.37 13.96 13.98
C ILE A 171 16.64 13.64 15.29
N ARG A 172 15.76 12.64 15.26
CA ARG A 172 15.10 12.12 16.47
C ARG A 172 16.09 11.25 17.23
N VAL A 173 16.32 11.58 18.50
CA VAL A 173 17.25 10.87 19.39
C VAL A 173 16.54 10.57 20.70
N ASP A 174 16.73 9.36 21.22
CA ASP A 174 16.33 8.97 22.57
C ASP A 174 17.56 8.53 23.36
N VAL A 175 17.60 8.81 24.66
CA VAL A 175 18.73 8.52 25.54
C VAL A 175 18.29 7.55 26.62
N ASP A 176 18.75 6.31 26.52
CA ASP A 176 18.45 5.27 27.52
C ASP A 176 19.43 5.32 28.71
N ASN A 177 19.11 6.15 29.69
CA ASN A 177 19.89 6.32 30.93
C ASN A 177 19.41 5.44 32.10
N ARG A 178 18.52 4.46 31.87
CA ARG A 178 17.98 3.56 32.90
C ARG A 178 19.11 2.76 33.58
N ASP A 179 19.25 2.83 34.89
CA ASP A 179 20.31 2.15 35.65
C ASP A 179 19.95 0.71 36.03
N ASN A 180 18.66 0.37 36.03
CA ASN A 180 18.14 -0.95 36.35
C ASN A 180 18.29 -1.99 35.22
N TYR A 181 18.86 -1.62 34.07
CA TYR A 181 19.10 -2.53 32.94
C TYR A 181 20.57 -2.54 32.51
N SER A 182 21.09 -3.73 32.20
CA SER A 182 22.43 -3.88 31.63
C SER A 182 22.51 -3.28 30.22
N CYS A 183 23.71 -2.87 29.81
CA CYS A 183 23.93 -2.35 28.45
C CYS A 183 23.49 -3.35 27.36
N GLY A 184 23.80 -4.64 27.55
CA GLY A 184 23.39 -5.69 26.60
C GLY A 184 21.87 -5.81 26.46
N TRP A 185 21.12 -5.70 27.56
CA TRP A 185 19.66 -5.69 27.51
C TRP A 185 19.14 -4.49 26.72
N LYS A 186 19.69 -3.30 26.96
CA LYS A 186 19.31 -2.07 26.23
C LYS A 186 19.59 -2.17 24.74
N TYR A 187 20.70 -2.81 24.36
CA TYR A 187 21.03 -3.02 22.94
C TYR A 187 19.94 -3.86 22.27
N SER A 188 19.57 -4.97 22.88
CA SER A 188 18.51 -5.84 22.36
C SER A 188 17.14 -5.15 22.32
N ASP A 189 16.78 -4.38 23.36
CA ASP A 189 15.51 -3.63 23.41
C ASP A 189 15.39 -2.64 22.25
N GLN A 190 16.46 -1.89 21.96
CA GLN A 190 16.47 -0.90 20.88
C GLN A 190 16.55 -1.54 19.48
N GLU A 191 17.26 -2.66 19.34
CA GLU A 191 17.30 -3.45 18.10
C GLU A 191 15.91 -4.03 17.77
N LEU A 192 15.20 -4.57 18.76
CA LEU A 192 13.83 -5.08 18.60
C LEU A 192 12.83 -3.98 18.22
N LYS A 193 13.01 -2.76 18.73
CA LYS A 193 12.19 -1.58 18.37
C LYS A 193 12.53 -1.02 16.98
N GLY A 194 13.63 -1.47 16.36
CA GLY A 194 14.02 -1.05 15.02
C GLY A 194 14.77 0.29 14.97
N ALA A 195 15.47 0.69 16.04
CA ALA A 195 16.26 1.92 16.03
C ALA A 195 17.39 1.82 14.96
N PRO A 196 17.43 2.70 13.95
CA PRO A 196 18.33 2.54 12.79
C PRO A 196 19.81 2.65 13.16
N LEU A 197 20.12 3.48 14.16
CA LEU A 197 21.44 3.70 14.70
C LEU A 197 21.43 3.58 16.21
N ARG A 198 22.43 2.89 16.76
CA ARG A 198 22.75 2.92 18.19
C ARG A 198 24.07 3.66 18.41
N ILE A 199 24.08 4.59 19.35
CA ILE A 199 25.27 5.33 19.77
C ILE A 199 25.71 4.82 21.15
N GLU A 200 26.89 4.23 21.22
CA GLU A 200 27.52 3.71 22.43
C GLU A 200 28.57 4.70 22.93
N ILE A 201 28.47 5.09 24.20
CA ILE A 201 29.39 6.03 24.85
C ILE A 201 30.01 5.33 26.07
N GLY A 202 31.25 4.87 25.94
CA GLY A 202 32.02 4.28 27.02
C GLY A 202 33.11 5.21 27.57
N PRO A 203 33.71 4.90 28.74
CA PRO A 203 34.84 5.65 29.30
C PRO A 203 36.05 5.74 28.34
N ARG A 204 36.30 4.69 27.56
CA ARG A 204 37.39 4.66 26.57
C ARG A 204 37.12 5.58 25.38
N ASP A 205 35.87 5.71 24.97
CA ASP A 205 35.47 6.57 23.85
C ASP A 205 35.50 8.05 24.26
N LEU A 206 35.08 8.34 25.51
CA LEU A 206 35.23 9.65 26.14
C LEU A 206 36.70 10.10 26.15
N ALA A 207 37.62 9.23 26.59
CA ALA A 207 39.06 9.54 26.60
C ALA A 207 39.64 9.80 25.20
N LYS A 208 39.05 9.23 24.15
CA LYS A 208 39.45 9.40 22.74
C LYS A 208 38.67 10.49 22.01
N ASN A 209 37.77 11.22 22.69
CA ASN A 209 36.84 12.19 22.11
C ASN A 209 36.04 11.62 20.91
N GLN A 210 35.55 10.40 21.05
CA GLN A 210 34.80 9.67 20.02
C GLN A 210 33.53 9.04 20.60
N VAL A 211 32.71 8.47 19.71
CA VAL A 211 31.57 7.61 20.05
C VAL A 211 31.56 6.40 19.13
N ARG A 212 31.00 5.28 19.59
CA ARG A 212 30.79 4.11 18.75
C ARG A 212 29.37 4.10 18.18
N ILE A 213 29.26 3.91 16.88
CA ILE A 213 27.99 3.81 16.15
C ILE A 213 27.81 2.37 15.67
N VAL A 214 26.62 1.83 15.86
CA VAL A 214 26.21 0.53 15.32
C VAL A 214 24.98 0.71 14.42
N ARG A 215 25.08 0.20 13.19
CA ARG A 215 23.98 0.20 12.23
C ARG A 215 23.11 -1.04 12.40
N LEU A 216 21.79 -0.87 12.42
CA LEU A 216 20.86 -1.99 12.52
C LEU A 216 20.79 -2.83 11.23
N ASP A 217 20.77 -2.17 10.07
CA ASP A 217 20.54 -2.79 8.76
C ASP A 217 21.66 -3.77 8.33
N THR A 218 22.88 -3.54 8.81
CA THR A 218 24.08 -4.30 8.41
C THR A 218 24.83 -4.89 9.61
N GLY A 219 24.55 -4.45 10.84
CA GLY A 219 25.34 -4.77 12.03
C GLY A 219 26.72 -4.10 12.07
N ALA A 220 27.04 -3.25 11.09
CA ALA A 220 28.35 -2.59 10.98
C ALA A 220 28.61 -1.65 12.16
N LYS A 221 29.85 -1.66 12.66
CA LYS A 221 30.29 -0.84 13.80
C LYS A 221 31.39 0.11 13.36
N MET A 222 31.33 1.36 13.82
CA MET A 222 32.35 2.35 13.51
C MET A 222 32.54 3.33 14.67
N ASP A 223 33.75 3.85 14.82
CA ASP A 223 34.06 4.88 15.81
C ASP A 223 34.14 6.24 15.11
N ILE A 224 33.40 7.23 15.60
CA ILE A 224 33.28 8.56 14.99
C ILE A 224 33.75 9.62 15.99
N LYS A 225 34.63 10.52 15.55
CA LYS A 225 35.03 11.69 16.36
C LYS A 225 33.83 12.61 16.59
N ARG A 226 33.72 13.14 17.82
CA ARG A 226 32.56 13.97 18.22
C ARG A 226 32.37 15.20 17.35
N GLU A 227 33.45 15.77 16.83
CA GLU A 227 33.43 16.95 15.96
C GLU A 227 32.67 16.72 14.64
N TYR A 228 32.67 15.49 14.11
CA TYR A 228 32.01 15.13 12.84
C TYR A 228 30.71 14.34 13.05
N LEU A 229 30.25 14.20 14.29
CA LEU A 229 29.18 13.27 14.63
C LEU A 229 27.86 13.59 13.92
N ILE A 230 27.44 14.86 13.91
CA ILE A 230 26.15 15.27 13.35
C ILE A 230 26.11 15.04 11.83
N GLU A 231 27.15 15.46 11.12
CA GLU A 231 27.26 15.27 9.67
C GLU A 231 27.26 13.79 9.31
N LYS A 232 28.07 12.99 10.03
CA LYS A 232 28.11 11.54 9.80
C LYS A 232 26.80 10.84 10.12
N ILE A 233 26.06 11.25 11.15
CA ILE A 233 24.75 10.66 11.43
C ILE A 233 23.77 10.92 10.29
N LYS A 234 23.74 12.13 9.71
CA LYS A 234 22.89 12.43 8.55
C LYS A 234 23.22 11.53 7.37
N ASP A 235 24.51 11.45 7.00
CA ASP A 235 24.98 10.58 5.93
C ASP A 235 24.60 9.11 6.18
N LEU A 236 24.76 8.64 7.42
CA LEU A 236 24.45 7.25 7.78
C LEU A 236 22.97 6.94 7.69
N LEU A 237 22.09 7.84 8.14
CA LEU A 237 20.64 7.65 8.07
C LEU A 237 20.17 7.60 6.61
N GLU A 238 20.68 8.49 5.74
CA GLU A 238 20.40 8.44 4.31
C GLU A 238 20.91 7.14 3.67
N ASN A 239 22.13 6.71 4.01
CA ASN A 239 22.70 5.48 3.48
C ASN A 239 21.94 4.23 3.96
N ILE A 240 21.42 4.22 5.19
CA ILE A 240 20.55 3.14 5.68
C ILE A 240 19.26 3.10 4.86
N GLN A 241 18.61 4.25 4.63
CA GLN A 241 17.39 4.33 3.83
C GLN A 241 17.62 3.78 2.41
N ARG A 242 18.70 4.21 1.74
CA ARG A 242 19.07 3.73 0.40
C ARG A 242 19.38 2.23 0.40
N ASN A 243 20.17 1.76 1.36
CA ASN A 243 20.54 0.34 1.44
C ASN A 243 19.31 -0.56 1.66
N LEU A 244 18.38 -0.17 2.54
CA LEU A 244 17.12 -0.90 2.74
C LEU A 244 16.31 -0.98 1.45
N TYR A 245 16.19 0.13 0.73
CA TYR A 245 15.50 0.18 -0.56
C TYR A 245 16.19 -0.71 -1.60
N ASP A 246 17.50 -0.61 -1.76
CA ASP A 246 18.26 -1.39 -2.75
C ASP A 246 18.20 -2.89 -2.49
N VAL A 247 18.28 -3.29 -1.21
CA VAL A 247 18.10 -4.70 -0.80
C VAL A 247 16.69 -5.18 -1.14
N ALA A 248 15.66 -4.40 -0.81
CA ALA A 248 14.28 -4.76 -1.11
C ALA A 248 14.02 -4.82 -2.62
N LYS A 249 14.59 -3.88 -3.38
CA LYS A 249 14.46 -3.82 -4.85
C LYS A 249 15.08 -5.04 -5.52
N ARG A 250 16.31 -5.41 -5.14
CA ARG A 250 16.94 -6.64 -5.65
C ARG A 250 16.10 -7.87 -5.37
N LYS A 251 15.52 -7.99 -4.17
CA LYS A 251 14.62 -9.11 -3.84
C LYS A 251 13.37 -9.14 -4.73
N VAL A 252 12.79 -7.99 -5.05
CA VAL A 252 11.66 -7.88 -5.99
C VAL A 252 12.07 -8.37 -7.38
N GLU A 253 13.23 -7.91 -7.88
CA GLU A 253 13.77 -8.30 -9.19
C GLU A 253 14.05 -9.81 -9.25
N GLU A 254 14.71 -10.37 -8.24
CA GLU A 254 15.00 -11.80 -8.12
C GLU A 254 13.73 -12.66 -7.97
N SER A 255 12.68 -12.09 -7.37
CA SER A 255 11.39 -12.76 -7.18
C SER A 255 10.45 -12.59 -8.38
N THR A 256 10.86 -11.84 -9.41
CA THR A 256 10.06 -11.60 -10.61
C THR A 256 10.53 -12.49 -11.77
N GLN A 257 9.59 -13.11 -12.47
CA GLN A 257 9.88 -13.94 -13.64
C GLN A 257 8.99 -13.52 -14.81
N LYS A 258 9.61 -13.27 -15.96
CA LYS A 258 8.90 -13.03 -17.22
C LYS A 258 8.64 -14.37 -17.91
N VAL A 259 7.39 -14.62 -18.29
CA VAL A 259 6.97 -15.88 -18.93
C VAL A 259 6.05 -15.59 -20.12
N GLU A 260 6.03 -16.48 -21.12
CA GLU A 260 5.19 -16.35 -22.31
C GLU A 260 4.27 -17.56 -22.54
N THR A 261 4.44 -18.63 -21.76
CA THR A 261 3.67 -19.88 -21.90
C THR A 261 2.93 -20.22 -20.61
N TRP A 262 1.91 -21.08 -20.74
CA TRP A 262 1.15 -21.58 -19.60
C TRP A 262 2.01 -22.46 -18.68
N ASP A 263 2.87 -23.30 -19.23
CA ASP A 263 3.67 -24.24 -18.45
C ASP A 263 4.70 -23.48 -17.58
N ASP A 264 5.40 -22.51 -18.17
CA ASP A 264 6.31 -21.63 -17.45
C ASP A 264 5.58 -20.81 -16.36
N PHE A 265 4.34 -20.39 -16.65
CA PHE A 265 3.51 -19.67 -15.68
C PHE A 265 3.18 -20.54 -14.47
N VAL A 266 2.77 -21.79 -14.67
CA VAL A 266 2.46 -22.72 -13.57
C VAL A 266 3.71 -23.05 -12.76
N GLU A 267 4.85 -23.25 -13.43
CA GLU A 267 6.13 -23.48 -12.75
C GLU A 267 6.52 -22.27 -11.89
N ALA A 268 6.53 -21.06 -12.46
CA ALA A 268 6.86 -19.84 -11.72
C ALA A 268 5.90 -19.60 -10.55
N LEU A 269 4.61 -19.90 -10.72
CA LEU A 269 3.60 -19.78 -9.66
C LEU A 269 3.88 -20.77 -8.52
N SER A 270 4.30 -22.00 -8.83
CA SER A 270 4.68 -23.01 -7.84
C SER A 270 5.91 -22.60 -7.03
N GLN A 271 6.86 -21.92 -7.67
CA GLN A 271 8.06 -21.36 -7.06
C GLN A 271 7.80 -20.07 -6.28
N LYS A 272 6.54 -19.62 -6.19
CA LYS A 272 6.15 -18.37 -5.52
C LYS A 272 6.90 -17.17 -6.11
N LYS A 273 6.96 -17.07 -7.44
CA LYS A 273 7.43 -15.87 -8.13
C LYS A 273 6.28 -14.89 -8.36
N LEU A 274 6.62 -13.61 -8.50
CA LEU A 274 5.80 -12.62 -9.19
C LEU A 274 5.98 -12.83 -10.69
N ILE A 275 4.90 -12.89 -11.46
CA ILE A 275 4.97 -13.31 -12.85
C ILE A 275 4.56 -12.16 -13.78
N LEU A 276 5.41 -11.79 -14.73
CA LEU A 276 5.07 -10.87 -15.80
C LEU A 276 4.74 -11.66 -17.07
N ALA A 277 3.50 -11.62 -17.52
CA ALA A 277 3.04 -12.44 -18.66
C ALA A 277 2.25 -11.61 -19.70
N PRO A 278 2.34 -11.95 -21.00
CA PRO A 278 1.58 -11.29 -22.06
C PRO A 278 0.13 -11.75 -22.00
N TRP A 279 -0.82 -10.82 -21.92
CA TRP A 279 -2.23 -11.11 -21.68
C TRP A 279 -3.15 -10.38 -22.66
N CYS A 280 -4.29 -11.00 -23.00
CA CYS A 280 -5.27 -10.50 -23.97
C CYS A 280 -6.30 -9.52 -23.39
N ASP A 281 -6.25 -9.24 -22.08
CA ASP A 281 -7.17 -8.33 -21.38
C ASP A 281 -8.65 -8.75 -21.42
N GLU A 282 -8.92 -10.05 -21.34
CA GLU A 282 -10.29 -10.57 -21.35
C GLU A 282 -10.66 -11.13 -19.97
N VAL A 283 -11.79 -10.65 -19.42
CA VAL A 283 -12.30 -11.04 -18.10
C VAL A 283 -12.48 -12.55 -17.96
N GLU A 284 -12.99 -13.22 -19.00
CA GLU A 284 -13.21 -14.67 -18.98
C GLU A 284 -11.89 -15.44 -18.91
N VAL A 285 -10.83 -14.93 -19.53
CA VAL A 285 -9.49 -15.53 -19.43
C VAL A 285 -8.90 -15.33 -18.04
N GLU A 286 -9.13 -14.17 -17.41
CA GLU A 286 -8.70 -13.94 -16.02
C GLU A 286 -9.40 -14.89 -15.04
N LYS A 287 -10.71 -15.13 -15.23
CA LYS A 287 -11.46 -16.13 -14.43
C LYS A 287 -10.94 -17.55 -14.65
N ASP A 288 -10.70 -17.95 -15.91
CA ASP A 288 -10.13 -19.26 -16.25
C ASP A 288 -8.77 -19.49 -15.59
N VAL A 289 -7.86 -18.51 -15.67
CA VAL A 289 -6.54 -18.58 -15.02
C VAL A 289 -6.70 -18.78 -13.51
N LYS A 290 -7.59 -18.01 -12.87
CA LYS A 290 -7.84 -18.12 -11.43
C LYS A 290 -8.40 -19.48 -11.05
N GLU A 291 -9.29 -20.05 -11.85
CA GLU A 291 -9.87 -21.37 -11.62
C GLU A 291 -8.86 -22.49 -11.80
N ARG A 292 -8.12 -22.49 -12.92
CA ARG A 292 -7.09 -23.50 -13.22
C ARG A 292 -5.91 -23.51 -12.25
N THR A 293 -5.69 -22.39 -11.55
CA THR A 293 -4.57 -22.24 -10.60
C THR A 293 -5.00 -22.33 -9.13
N ARG A 294 -6.29 -22.58 -8.85
CA ARG A 294 -6.78 -22.97 -7.51
C ARG A 294 -6.18 -24.34 -7.18
N GLY A 295 -5.15 -24.35 -6.35
CA GLY A 295 -4.57 -25.59 -5.81
C GLY A 295 -5.45 -26.21 -4.71
N ASP A 296 -4.97 -27.32 -4.15
CA ASP A 296 -5.65 -28.16 -3.14
C ASP A 296 -5.65 -27.57 -1.72
N GLY A 297 -6.17 -26.34 -1.54
CA GLY A 297 -6.83 -26.01 -0.27
C GLY A 297 -6.17 -25.06 0.73
N THR A 298 -5.16 -24.26 0.41
CA THR A 298 -4.70 -23.19 1.34
C THR A 298 -4.31 -21.84 0.70
N LEU A 299 -3.97 -21.80 -0.58
CA LEU A 299 -3.66 -20.57 -1.31
C LEU A 299 -4.67 -20.36 -2.44
N GLY A 300 -5.24 -19.16 -2.53
CA GLY A 300 -6.15 -18.79 -3.61
C GLY A 300 -5.50 -18.90 -5.00
N GLY A 301 -6.33 -19.04 -6.04
CA GLY A 301 -5.88 -19.00 -7.44
C GLY A 301 -5.16 -17.69 -7.77
N ALA A 302 -4.29 -17.73 -8.78
CA ALA A 302 -3.60 -16.56 -9.28
C ALA A 302 -4.60 -15.54 -9.83
N LYS A 303 -4.27 -14.26 -9.68
CA LYS A 303 -5.06 -13.14 -10.19
C LYS A 303 -4.15 -12.14 -10.91
N THR A 304 -4.76 -11.25 -11.68
CA THR A 304 -4.05 -10.05 -12.13
C THR A 304 -3.76 -9.14 -10.93
N LEU A 305 -2.59 -8.51 -10.94
CA LEU A 305 -2.15 -7.58 -9.90
C LEU A 305 -2.22 -6.18 -10.45
N CYS A 306 -1.41 -5.89 -11.45
CA CYS A 306 -1.48 -4.65 -12.21
C CYS A 306 -0.84 -4.80 -13.59
N THR A 307 -1.31 -4.00 -14.53
CA THR A 307 -0.69 -3.73 -15.82
C THR A 307 0.22 -2.53 -15.69
N LEU A 308 1.51 -2.66 -16.03
CA LEU A 308 2.48 -1.57 -15.94
C LEU A 308 2.00 -0.30 -16.66
N LEU A 309 2.26 0.87 -16.05
CA LEU A 309 2.07 2.16 -16.70
C LEU A 309 3.00 2.29 -17.92
N GLU A 310 4.26 1.89 -17.76
CA GLU A 310 5.26 1.82 -18.83
C GLU A 310 5.46 0.36 -19.24
N GLN A 311 4.93 0.01 -20.41
CA GLN A 311 4.93 -1.35 -20.93
C GLN A 311 6.28 -1.68 -21.60
N PRO A 312 6.88 -2.85 -21.31
CA PRO A 312 7.91 -3.41 -22.18
C PRO A 312 7.37 -3.60 -23.60
N GLU A 313 8.26 -3.59 -24.59
CA GLU A 313 7.87 -3.86 -25.97
C GLU A 313 7.12 -5.19 -26.08
N LEU A 314 5.97 -5.15 -26.77
CA LEU A 314 5.12 -6.30 -27.05
C LEU A 314 5.09 -6.48 -28.56
N ARG A 315 5.72 -7.56 -29.04
CA ARG A 315 5.74 -7.89 -30.46
C ARG A 315 4.33 -8.27 -30.92
N GLU A 316 3.95 -7.91 -32.14
CA GLU A 316 2.59 -8.13 -32.68
C GLU A 316 2.20 -9.63 -32.75
N ASP A 317 3.18 -10.52 -32.88
CA ASP A 317 3.01 -11.98 -32.90
C ASP A 317 2.91 -12.60 -31.49
N THR A 318 3.08 -11.80 -30.43
CA THR A 318 3.03 -12.29 -29.05
C THR A 318 1.62 -12.75 -28.72
N LEU A 319 1.51 -14.02 -28.30
CA LEU A 319 0.24 -14.61 -27.88
C LEU A 319 0.07 -14.51 -26.37
N CYS A 320 -1.19 -14.42 -25.95
CA CYS A 320 -1.60 -14.52 -24.56
C CYS A 320 -1.13 -15.86 -23.97
N PHE A 321 -0.45 -15.79 -22.82
CA PHE A 321 0.12 -16.98 -22.17
C PHE A 321 -0.94 -18.06 -21.87
N ALA A 322 -2.18 -17.65 -21.57
CA ALA A 322 -3.27 -18.54 -21.17
C ALA A 322 -4.21 -18.93 -22.33
N SER A 323 -4.69 -17.96 -23.11
CA SER A 323 -5.74 -18.19 -24.13
C SER A 323 -5.20 -18.39 -25.54
N ARG A 324 -3.91 -18.13 -25.77
CA ARG A 324 -3.25 -18.16 -27.10
C ARG A 324 -3.83 -17.19 -28.14
N LYS A 325 -4.75 -16.31 -27.76
CA LYS A 325 -5.20 -15.16 -28.57
C LYS A 325 -4.07 -14.10 -28.64
N PRO A 326 -4.10 -13.14 -29.58
CA PRO A 326 -3.15 -12.03 -29.59
C PRO A 326 -3.11 -11.31 -28.23
N ALA A 327 -1.90 -11.11 -27.69
CA ALA A 327 -1.72 -10.36 -26.46
C ALA A 327 -1.89 -8.86 -26.70
N LYS A 328 -2.42 -8.16 -25.70
CA LYS A 328 -2.58 -6.70 -25.75
C LYS A 328 -1.58 -5.96 -24.87
N LYS A 329 -1.12 -6.60 -23.80
CA LYS A 329 -0.28 -5.98 -22.77
C LYS A 329 0.46 -7.01 -21.93
N TRP A 330 1.54 -6.56 -21.29
CA TRP A 330 2.19 -7.25 -20.18
C TRP A 330 1.48 -6.90 -18.87
N THR A 331 1.12 -7.94 -18.13
CA THR A 331 0.42 -7.80 -16.85
C THR A 331 1.12 -8.65 -15.80
N TYR A 332 1.20 -8.13 -14.58
CA TYR A 332 1.68 -8.88 -13.43
C TYR A 332 0.60 -9.78 -12.88
N TRP A 333 0.98 -11.00 -12.57
CA TRP A 333 0.16 -12.05 -12.01
C TRP A 333 0.81 -12.63 -10.77
N GLY A 334 -0.01 -13.10 -9.84
CA GLY A 334 0.47 -13.80 -8.66
C GLY A 334 -0.67 -14.22 -7.75
N ARG A 335 -0.30 -14.83 -6.62
CA ARG A 335 -1.21 -15.10 -5.52
C ARG A 335 -1.25 -13.88 -4.60
N SER A 336 -2.44 -13.34 -4.37
CA SER A 336 -2.65 -12.18 -3.50
C SER A 336 -3.17 -12.59 -2.11
N TYR A 337 -3.05 -11.67 -1.15
CA TYR A 337 -3.46 -11.85 0.23
C TYR A 337 -4.97 -12.08 0.39
#